data_AF-A0A180EIE9-F1
#
_entry.id   AF-A0A180EIE9-F1
#
_cell.length_a   1.000
_cell.length_b   1.000
_cell.length_c   1.000
_cell.angle_alpha   90.00
_cell.angle_beta   90.00
_cell.angle_gamma   90.00
#
_symmetry.space_group_name_H-M   'P 1'
#
loop_
_entity.id
_entity.type
_entity.pdbx_description
1 polymer ?
#
loop_
_entity_poly.entity_id
_entity_poly.type
_entity_poly.pdbx_seq_one_letter_code
_entity_poly.pdbx_strand_id
1 'polypeptide(L)'
;MPPPLTTTAPTLPQQRLYYGYAAVSLVAMVVALATDNYLLLGLPAVMWVLAQSFTDFRPLFYLMLVFIPLSTDIQLPGGLSTDIPTEPLAVGLTGLFVLHLARHWHEYASERFLHPIACLLYLHVGWILFTTFFSAGVTTSLKFSAAKLWYVGAYFLVPLLLIRSRKSLLIALNCIFWPLLFVAIQTLVRHAAYGFSFAEQHLTMYPFMPEHVSYAGCLSVFTPWLIFLRWWRGRQGKSTWWWTYLILPVWMIAVYFTFTRAAFVALVMAGGVYFLIKWKLLKPVLALAVVALLLGSAYVIQDNKYLDYAPDYNTTVSHDNFGNLISATYKLEDISTMERLYRWVAAGHMVPYEPWTGWGPGTFLQHYKGYTVEMFRTYVSDNEDGSGIHSYYLMTLVEQGFPGLVLFLVYILGALVYGARMYYRQRDPYARNAIMAALLALIIVDAFNIINDQMETDKIGAQYLLNLAFIIAMGNYQVERKDSNDLEKLAEPE
;
A
#
# COMPACT_ATOMS: atom_id res chain seq x y z
N MET A 1 30.11 -12.81 -26.68
CA MET A 1 28.73 -12.76 -27.23
C MET A 1 27.90 -13.79 -26.49
N PRO A 2 26.72 -13.47 -25.94
CA PRO A 2 25.82 -14.53 -25.49
C PRO A 2 25.38 -15.35 -26.71
N PRO A 3 25.15 -16.68 -26.55
CA PRO A 3 24.61 -17.47 -27.63
C PRO A 3 23.25 -16.89 -28.07
N PRO A 4 22.94 -16.92 -29.37
CA PRO A 4 21.63 -16.48 -29.85
C PRO A 4 20.56 -17.30 -29.15
N LEU A 5 19.54 -16.62 -28.60
CA LEU A 5 18.33 -17.26 -28.09
C LEU A 5 17.78 -18.13 -29.23
N THR A 6 17.93 -19.45 -29.12
CA THR A 6 17.28 -20.39 -30.03
C THR A 6 15.78 -20.29 -29.76
N THR A 7 15.11 -19.43 -30.52
CA THR A 7 13.65 -19.37 -30.57
C THR A 7 13.17 -20.65 -31.23
N THR A 8 12.82 -21.65 -30.42
CA THR A 8 12.14 -22.85 -30.92
C THR A 8 10.84 -22.41 -31.58
N ALA A 9 10.61 -22.82 -32.84
CA ALA A 9 9.37 -22.51 -33.55
C ALA A 9 8.16 -23.00 -32.74
N PRO A 10 7.07 -22.21 -32.64
CA PRO A 10 5.90 -22.59 -31.88
C PRO A 10 5.29 -23.89 -32.43
N THR A 11 4.88 -24.79 -31.54
CA THR A 11 4.31 -26.08 -31.93
C THR A 11 2.94 -25.88 -32.61
N LEU A 12 2.52 -26.83 -33.45
CA LEU A 12 1.21 -26.79 -34.14
C LEU A 12 0.01 -26.47 -33.20
N PRO A 13 -0.07 -27.02 -31.97
CA PRO A 13 -1.11 -26.65 -31.01
C PRO A 13 -1.03 -25.19 -30.53
N GLN A 14 0.18 -24.66 -30.32
CA GLN A 14 0.40 -23.27 -29.92
C GLN A 14 -0.02 -22.31 -31.02
N GLN A 15 0.27 -22.64 -32.28
CA GLN A 15 -0.16 -21.86 -33.44
C GLN A 15 -1.69 -21.85 -33.55
N ARG A 16 -2.37 -22.99 -33.39
CA ARG A 16 -3.83 -23.08 -33.41
C ARG A 16 -4.48 -22.25 -32.30
N LEU A 17 -3.92 -22.30 -31.08
CA LEU A 17 -4.41 -21.49 -29.96
C LEU A 17 -4.25 -19.99 -30.23
N TYR A 18 -3.09 -19.58 -30.77
CA TYR A 18 -2.84 -18.20 -31.18
C TYR A 18 -3.81 -17.72 -32.25
N TYR A 19 -3.99 -18.48 -33.33
CA TYR A 19 -4.93 -18.12 -34.39
C TYR A 19 -6.37 -18.12 -33.92
N GLY A 20 -6.75 -19.04 -33.02
CA GLY A 20 -8.07 -19.04 -32.37
C GLY A 20 -8.30 -17.78 -31.54
N TYR A 21 -7.35 -17.41 -30.68
CA TYR A 21 -7.42 -16.18 -29.89
C TYR A 21 -7.47 -14.93 -30.78
N ALA A 22 -6.64 -14.86 -31.82
CA ALA A 22 -6.63 -13.75 -32.77
C ALA A 22 -7.95 -13.63 -33.54
N ALA A 23 -8.53 -14.75 -33.98
CA ALA A 23 -9.82 -14.78 -34.65
C ALA A 23 -10.94 -14.29 -33.73
N VAL A 24 -11.01 -14.78 -32.49
CA VAL A 24 -12.01 -14.31 -31.52
C VAL A 24 -11.81 -12.82 -31.20
N SER A 25 -10.57 -12.35 -31.10
CA SER A 25 -10.28 -10.94 -30.87
C SER A 25 -10.76 -10.06 -32.02
N LEU A 26 -10.55 -10.49 -33.26
CA LEU A 26 -10.99 -9.76 -34.44
C LEU A 26 -12.51 -9.79 -34.58
N VAL A 27 -13.16 -10.94 -34.32
CA VAL A 27 -14.62 -11.04 -34.30
C VAL A 27 -15.21 -10.14 -33.21
N ALA A 28 -14.66 -10.18 -32.00
CA ALA A 28 -15.12 -9.32 -30.90
C ALA A 28 -15.00 -7.83 -31.26
N MET A 29 -13.91 -7.42 -31.91
CA MET A 29 -13.72 -6.06 -32.40
C MET A 29 -14.74 -5.68 -33.47
N VAL A 30 -14.97 -6.53 -34.48
CA VAL A 30 -15.94 -6.26 -35.55
C VAL A 30 -17.36 -6.17 -34.99
N VAL A 31 -17.75 -7.08 -34.09
CA VAL A 31 -19.07 -7.05 -33.46
C VAL A 31 -19.23 -5.83 -32.55
N ALA A 32 -18.20 -5.45 -31.79
CA ALA A 32 -18.22 -4.24 -30.97
C ALA A 32 -18.50 -3.00 -31.82
N LEU A 33 -17.81 -2.86 -32.94
CA LEU A 33 -17.99 -1.74 -33.87
C LEU A 33 -19.36 -1.78 -34.59
N ALA A 34 -19.86 -2.98 -34.92
CA ALA A 34 -21.15 -3.12 -35.61
C ALA A 34 -22.37 -2.92 -34.70
N THR A 35 -22.22 -3.09 -33.38
CA THR A 35 -23.31 -3.03 -32.40
C THR A 35 -23.22 -1.83 -31.46
N ASP A 36 -22.22 -0.96 -31.63
CA ASP A 36 -21.84 0.11 -30.69
C ASP A 36 -21.62 -0.35 -29.24
N ASN A 37 -21.46 -1.66 -29.02
CA ASN A 37 -21.23 -2.24 -27.71
C ASN A 37 -19.74 -2.47 -27.46
N TYR A 38 -19.07 -1.43 -26.99
CA TYR A 38 -17.62 -1.44 -26.73
C TYR A 38 -17.18 -2.40 -25.61
N LEU A 39 -18.10 -2.93 -24.78
CA LEU A 39 -17.76 -3.96 -23.77
C LEU A 39 -17.17 -5.23 -24.41
N LEU A 40 -17.57 -5.53 -25.64
CA LEU A 40 -17.06 -6.67 -26.40
C LEU A 40 -15.55 -6.57 -26.70
N LEU A 41 -14.99 -5.36 -26.72
CA LEU A 41 -13.53 -5.17 -26.85
C LEU A 41 -12.76 -5.72 -25.63
N GLY A 42 -13.41 -5.87 -24.47
CA GLY A 42 -12.82 -6.47 -23.28
C GLY A 42 -12.77 -8.00 -23.31
N LEU A 43 -13.54 -8.66 -24.21
CA LEU A 43 -13.68 -10.11 -24.24
C LEU A 43 -12.33 -10.84 -24.45
N PRO A 44 -11.44 -10.41 -25.35
CA PRO A 44 -10.11 -11.02 -25.47
C PRO A 44 -9.29 -10.93 -24.19
N ALA A 45 -9.34 -9.79 -23.49
CA ALA A 45 -8.63 -9.60 -22.23
C ALA A 45 -9.18 -10.55 -21.15
N VAL A 46 -10.51 -10.67 -21.02
CA VAL A 46 -11.15 -11.59 -20.07
C VAL A 46 -10.78 -13.04 -20.38
N MET A 47 -10.84 -13.46 -21.65
CA MET A 47 -10.42 -14.81 -22.05
C MET A 47 -8.96 -15.08 -21.72
N TRP A 48 -8.07 -14.10 -21.94
CA TRP A 48 -6.66 -14.24 -21.57
C TRP A 48 -6.50 -14.40 -20.05
N VAL A 49 -7.20 -13.59 -19.24
CA VAL A 49 -7.17 -13.69 -17.77
C VAL A 49 -7.65 -15.08 -17.31
N LEU A 50 -8.76 -15.56 -17.87
CA LEU A 50 -9.29 -16.89 -17.56
C LEU A 50 -8.30 -17.99 -17.96
N ALA A 51 -7.73 -17.93 -19.16
CA ALA A 51 -6.75 -18.91 -19.61
C ALA A 51 -5.49 -18.94 -18.74
N GLN A 52 -4.95 -17.77 -18.35
CA GLN A 52 -3.81 -17.67 -17.43
C GLN A 52 -4.13 -18.25 -16.05
N SER A 53 -5.36 -18.05 -15.55
CA SER A 53 -5.80 -18.57 -14.25
C SER A 53 -5.65 -20.10 -14.14
N PHE A 54 -5.82 -20.85 -15.23
CA PHE A 54 -5.69 -22.31 -15.27
C PHE A 54 -4.29 -22.81 -15.65
N THR A 55 -3.42 -21.95 -16.19
CA THR A 55 -2.13 -22.36 -16.75
C THR A 55 -0.96 -21.87 -15.91
N ASP A 56 -0.89 -20.56 -15.68
CA ASP A 56 0.14 -19.90 -14.88
C ASP A 56 -0.44 -18.58 -14.36
N PHE A 57 -0.66 -18.47 -13.05
CA PHE A 57 -1.20 -17.24 -12.46
C PHE A 57 -0.14 -16.17 -12.18
N ARG A 58 1.16 -16.41 -12.46
CA ARG A 58 2.23 -15.41 -12.28
C ARG A 58 2.00 -14.13 -13.09
N PRO A 59 1.59 -14.18 -14.37
CA PRO A 59 1.27 -12.98 -15.14
C PRO A 59 0.14 -12.17 -14.52
N LEU A 60 -0.86 -12.82 -13.91
CA LEU A 60 -1.97 -12.13 -13.23
C LEU A 60 -1.48 -11.35 -12.01
N PHE A 61 -0.54 -11.93 -11.24
CA PHE A 61 0.11 -11.21 -10.14
C PHE A 61 0.85 -9.97 -10.63
N TYR A 62 1.68 -10.09 -11.67
CA TYR A 62 2.40 -8.93 -12.22
C TYR A 62 1.47 -7.90 -12.85
N LEU A 63 0.36 -8.34 -13.45
CA LEU A 63 -0.69 -7.47 -13.97
C LEU A 63 -1.37 -6.68 -12.85
N MET A 64 -1.68 -7.34 -11.72
CA MET A 64 -2.21 -6.65 -10.53
C MET A 64 -1.25 -5.57 -10.05
N LEU A 65 0.07 -5.83 -10.02
CA LEU A 65 1.07 -4.82 -9.64
C LEU A 65 1.12 -3.62 -10.61
N VAL A 66 0.92 -3.86 -11.91
CA VAL A 66 0.82 -2.80 -12.93
C VAL A 66 -0.42 -1.93 -12.69
N PHE A 67 -1.51 -2.55 -12.25
CA PHE A 67 -2.75 -1.84 -11.99
C PHE A 67 -2.83 -1.16 -10.63
N ILE A 68 -1.96 -1.45 -9.64
CA ILE A 68 -1.92 -0.66 -8.40
C ILE A 68 -1.92 0.85 -8.69
N PRO A 69 -1.03 1.38 -9.55
CA PRO A 69 -1.08 2.80 -9.87
C PRO A 69 -2.14 3.21 -10.90
N LEU A 70 -2.68 2.28 -11.68
CA LEU A 70 -3.60 2.55 -12.80
C LEU A 70 -5.07 2.18 -12.54
N SER A 71 -5.39 1.62 -11.38
CA SER A 71 -6.78 1.40 -10.97
C SER A 71 -7.45 2.70 -10.59
N THR A 72 -8.77 2.74 -10.60
CA THR A 72 -9.58 3.84 -10.07
C THR A 72 -10.68 3.27 -9.20
N ASP A 73 -11.04 4.03 -8.16
CA ASP A 73 -12.28 3.80 -7.43
C ASP A 73 -13.46 4.08 -8.37
N ILE A 74 -14.43 3.17 -8.38
CA ILE A 74 -15.75 3.43 -8.92
C ILE A 74 -16.83 3.13 -7.88
N GLN A 75 -17.86 3.98 -7.85
CA GLN A 75 -19.07 3.72 -7.09
C GLN A 75 -20.03 2.85 -7.89
N LEU A 76 -20.34 1.67 -7.35
CA LEU A 76 -21.34 0.73 -7.86
C LEU A 76 -22.73 1.03 -7.26
N PRO A 77 -23.81 0.63 -7.97
CA PRO A 77 -25.16 0.71 -7.45
C PRO A 77 -25.29 0.00 -6.08
N GLY A 78 -25.98 0.64 -5.13
CA GLY A 78 -26.18 0.11 -3.78
C GLY A 78 -25.10 0.50 -2.77
N GLY A 79 -24.29 1.53 -3.06
CA GLY A 79 -23.33 2.11 -2.12
C GLY A 79 -22.09 1.25 -1.89
N LEU A 80 -21.73 0.41 -2.87
CA LEU A 80 -20.46 -0.33 -2.90
C LEU A 80 -19.47 0.48 -3.72
N SER A 81 -18.29 0.79 -3.19
CA SER A 81 -17.15 1.22 -4.00
C SER A 81 -16.26 0.02 -4.30
N THR A 82 -15.58 0.03 -5.45
CA THR A 82 -14.58 -0.98 -5.80
C THR A 82 -13.48 -0.39 -6.66
N ASP A 83 -12.24 -0.85 -6.43
CA ASP A 83 -11.10 -0.44 -7.23
C ASP A 83 -10.94 -1.33 -8.46
N ILE A 84 -11.21 -0.78 -9.65
CA ILE A 84 -11.09 -1.53 -10.91
C ILE A 84 -9.76 -1.22 -11.59
N PRO A 85 -9.02 -2.24 -12.08
CA PRO A 85 -9.31 -3.69 -12.03
C PRO A 85 -8.60 -4.43 -10.87
N THR A 86 -7.96 -3.70 -9.95
CA THR A 86 -7.12 -4.27 -8.89
C THR A 86 -7.88 -5.18 -7.94
N GLU A 87 -9.06 -4.78 -7.49
CA GLU A 87 -9.83 -5.56 -6.53
C GLU A 87 -10.36 -6.88 -7.12
N PRO A 88 -10.96 -6.91 -8.32
CA PRO A 88 -11.28 -8.17 -9.00
C PRO A 88 -10.06 -9.09 -9.19
N LEU A 89 -8.90 -8.52 -9.53
CA LEU A 89 -7.65 -9.28 -9.64
C LEU A 89 -7.19 -9.84 -8.29
N ALA A 90 -7.33 -9.07 -7.20
CA ALA A 90 -6.97 -9.50 -5.86
C ALA A 90 -7.85 -10.65 -5.37
N VAL A 91 -9.17 -10.59 -5.62
CA VAL A 91 -10.11 -11.68 -5.33
C VAL A 91 -9.73 -12.94 -6.10
N GLY A 92 -9.52 -12.82 -7.41
CA GLY A 92 -9.15 -13.95 -8.27
C GLY A 92 -7.82 -14.60 -7.86
N LEU A 93 -6.78 -13.79 -7.62
CA LEU A 93 -5.47 -14.27 -7.16
C LEU A 93 -5.52 -14.94 -5.79
N THR A 94 -6.35 -14.43 -4.88
CA THR A 94 -6.55 -15.07 -3.57
C THR A 94 -7.23 -16.42 -3.71
N GLY A 95 -8.28 -16.52 -4.54
CA GLY A 95 -8.92 -17.80 -4.85
C GLY A 95 -7.94 -18.81 -5.46
N LEU A 96 -7.14 -18.39 -6.45
CA LEU A 96 -6.11 -19.23 -7.06
C LEU A 96 -5.02 -19.65 -6.07
N PHE A 97 -4.63 -18.75 -5.15
CA PHE A 97 -3.71 -19.09 -4.07
C PHE A 97 -4.28 -20.16 -3.15
N VAL A 98 -5.56 -20.05 -2.75
CA VAL A 98 -6.21 -21.06 -1.90
C VAL A 98 -6.28 -22.42 -2.60
N LEU A 99 -6.62 -22.44 -3.89
CA LEU A 99 -6.63 -23.68 -4.68
C LEU A 99 -5.22 -24.29 -4.81
N HIS A 100 -4.21 -23.46 -5.07
CA HIS A 100 -2.81 -23.89 -5.14
C HIS A 100 -2.34 -24.44 -3.79
N LEU A 101 -2.68 -23.76 -2.68
CA LEU A 101 -2.36 -24.19 -1.33
C LEU A 101 -3.02 -25.54 -1.02
N ALA A 102 -4.31 -25.71 -1.32
CA ALA A 102 -5.03 -26.96 -1.07
C ALA A 102 -4.38 -28.17 -1.79
N ARG A 103 -3.81 -27.94 -2.98
CA ARG A 103 -3.14 -28.99 -3.77
C ARG A 103 -1.70 -29.24 -3.35
N HIS A 104 -0.97 -28.20 -2.95
CA HIS A 104 0.49 -28.24 -2.78
C HIS A 104 0.96 -27.92 -1.35
N TRP A 105 0.10 -28.01 -0.34
CA TRP A 105 0.41 -27.52 1.02
C TRP A 105 1.72 -28.08 1.62
N HIS A 106 2.06 -29.33 1.31
CA HIS A 106 3.30 -29.98 1.76
C HIS A 106 4.58 -29.33 1.22
N GLU A 107 4.50 -28.60 0.10
CA GLU A 107 5.64 -27.94 -0.55
C GLU A 107 5.92 -26.53 0.02
N TYR A 108 5.07 -26.04 0.92
CA TYR A 108 5.18 -24.69 1.47
C TYR A 108 6.18 -24.66 2.62
N ALA A 109 7.23 -23.83 2.46
CA ALA A 109 8.22 -23.63 3.51
C ALA A 109 7.61 -22.91 4.72
N SER A 110 7.52 -23.61 5.86
CA SER A 110 7.00 -23.09 7.12
C SER A 110 7.74 -21.83 7.59
N GLU A 111 9.07 -21.78 7.41
CA GLU A 111 9.91 -20.62 7.74
C GLU A 111 9.48 -19.32 7.03
N ARG A 112 8.76 -19.44 5.93
CA ARG A 112 8.29 -18.31 5.13
C ARG A 112 6.85 -17.91 5.47
N PHE A 113 5.94 -18.88 5.46
CA PHE A 113 4.51 -18.61 5.66
C PHE A 113 4.12 -18.51 7.13
N LEU A 114 4.92 -19.07 8.05
CA LEU A 114 4.79 -18.94 9.50
C LEU A 114 5.93 -18.09 10.08
N HIS A 115 6.52 -17.22 9.28
CA HIS A 115 7.48 -16.23 9.77
C HIS A 115 6.80 -15.36 10.84
N PRO A 116 7.51 -14.90 11.90
CA PRO A 116 6.90 -14.09 12.96
C PRO A 116 6.10 -12.87 12.47
N ILE A 117 6.58 -12.21 11.40
CA ILE A 117 5.85 -11.09 10.75
C ILE A 117 4.50 -11.57 10.18
N ALA A 118 4.47 -12.75 9.54
CA ALA A 118 3.25 -13.33 9.00
C ALA A 118 2.28 -13.73 10.12
N CYS A 119 2.77 -14.35 11.19
CA CYS A 119 1.95 -14.72 12.35
C CYS A 119 1.31 -13.49 13.02
N LEU A 120 2.04 -12.37 13.13
CA LEU A 120 1.48 -11.13 13.65
C LEU A 120 0.37 -10.57 12.76
N LEU A 121 0.55 -10.62 11.43
CA LEU A 121 -0.51 -10.25 10.48
C LEU A 121 -1.73 -11.18 10.62
N TYR A 122 -1.52 -12.51 10.71
CA TYR A 122 -2.62 -13.46 10.87
C TYR A 122 -3.37 -13.26 12.17
N LEU A 123 -2.66 -12.94 13.26
CA LEU A 123 -3.28 -12.63 14.54
C LEU A 123 -4.15 -11.36 14.46
N HIS A 124 -3.65 -10.31 13.81
CA HIS A 124 -4.42 -9.09 13.58
C HIS A 124 -5.66 -9.33 12.70
N VAL A 125 -5.52 -10.07 11.59
CA VAL A 125 -6.66 -10.45 10.74
C VAL A 125 -7.64 -11.33 11.48
N GLY A 126 -7.15 -12.29 12.28
CA GLY A 126 -8.00 -13.13 13.13
C GLY A 126 -8.83 -12.30 14.11
N TRP A 127 -8.26 -11.21 14.66
CA TRP A 127 -8.99 -10.27 15.50
C TRP A 127 -10.04 -9.45 14.73
N ILE A 128 -9.73 -8.99 13.51
CA ILE A 128 -10.71 -8.33 12.62
C ILE A 128 -11.90 -9.26 12.36
N LEU A 129 -11.64 -10.53 12.06
CA LEU A 129 -12.70 -11.52 11.84
C LEU A 129 -13.50 -11.79 13.12
N PHE A 130 -12.84 -11.85 14.26
CA PHE A 130 -13.50 -12.03 15.57
C PHE A 130 -14.44 -10.87 15.90
N THR A 131 -13.95 -9.62 15.80
CA THR A 131 -14.74 -8.40 16.09
C THR A 131 -15.91 -8.21 15.12
N THR A 132 -15.82 -8.72 13.89
CA THR A 132 -16.94 -8.71 12.92
C THR A 132 -18.19 -9.41 13.45
N PHE A 133 -18.07 -10.45 14.27
CA PHE A 133 -19.22 -11.14 14.86
C PHE A 133 -19.96 -10.32 15.92
N PHE A 134 -19.28 -9.33 16.52
CA PHE A 134 -19.81 -8.45 17.56
C PHE A 134 -20.15 -7.05 17.03
N SER A 135 -20.08 -6.86 15.70
CA SER A 135 -20.26 -5.57 15.06
C SER A 135 -21.70 -5.06 15.16
N ALA A 136 -21.85 -3.76 15.44
CA ALA A 136 -23.15 -3.06 15.37
C ALA A 136 -23.65 -2.95 13.91
N GLY A 137 -22.74 -3.02 12.94
CA GLY A 137 -22.99 -2.96 11.49
C GLY A 137 -22.47 -4.21 10.76
N VAL A 138 -23.00 -5.39 11.10
CA VAL A 138 -22.51 -6.70 10.62
C VAL A 138 -22.28 -6.75 9.10
N THR A 139 -23.19 -6.21 8.29
CA THR A 139 -23.03 -6.19 6.82
C THR A 139 -21.81 -5.41 6.37
N THR A 140 -21.54 -4.25 6.97
CA THR A 140 -20.39 -3.42 6.66
C THR A 140 -19.10 -4.10 7.10
N SER A 141 -19.08 -4.65 8.32
CA SER A 141 -17.92 -5.38 8.83
C SER A 141 -17.63 -6.67 8.08
N LEU A 142 -18.63 -7.38 7.57
CA LEU A 142 -18.43 -8.53 6.70
C LEU A 142 -17.78 -8.13 5.38
N LYS A 143 -18.22 -7.02 4.75
CA LYS A 143 -17.59 -6.49 3.54
C LYS A 143 -16.13 -6.09 3.80
N PHE A 144 -15.88 -5.38 4.89
CA PHE A 144 -14.52 -4.99 5.32
C PHE A 144 -13.63 -6.23 5.53
N SER A 145 -14.10 -7.21 6.28
CA SER A 145 -13.37 -8.44 6.58
C SER A 145 -13.07 -9.26 5.33
N ALA A 146 -14.03 -9.33 4.41
CA ALA A 146 -13.84 -9.98 3.12
C ALA A 146 -12.75 -9.26 2.31
N ALA A 147 -12.82 -7.92 2.24
CA ALA A 147 -11.78 -7.08 1.64
C ALA A 147 -10.40 -7.34 2.21
N LYS A 148 -10.30 -7.40 3.54
CA LYS A 148 -9.05 -7.69 4.23
C LYS A 148 -8.46 -9.04 3.82
N LEU A 149 -9.30 -10.07 3.67
CA LEU A 149 -8.86 -11.41 3.31
C LEU A 149 -8.26 -11.47 1.90
N TRP A 150 -8.92 -10.87 0.89
CA TRP A 150 -8.34 -10.85 -0.46
C TRP A 150 -7.17 -9.88 -0.61
N TYR A 151 -7.08 -8.84 0.22
CA TYR A 151 -5.88 -7.99 0.26
C TYR A 151 -4.68 -8.76 0.81
N VAL A 152 -4.85 -9.47 1.93
CA VAL A 152 -3.79 -10.32 2.51
C VAL A 152 -3.43 -11.48 1.58
N GLY A 153 -4.43 -12.10 0.95
CA GLY A 153 -4.21 -13.14 -0.05
C GLY A 153 -3.35 -12.66 -1.22
N ALA A 154 -3.78 -11.61 -1.91
CA ALA A 154 -3.16 -11.15 -3.14
C ALA A 154 -1.88 -10.34 -2.93
N TYR A 155 -1.83 -9.45 -1.94
CA TYR A 155 -0.70 -8.53 -1.75
C TYR A 155 0.34 -9.02 -0.73
N PHE A 156 0.04 -10.07 0.06
CA PHE A 156 1.01 -10.67 0.98
C PHE A 156 1.30 -12.14 0.67
N LEU A 157 0.30 -13.02 0.63
CA LEU A 157 0.50 -14.47 0.49
C LEU A 157 0.99 -14.89 -0.90
N VAL A 158 0.40 -14.33 -1.97
CA VAL A 158 0.86 -14.56 -3.35
C VAL A 158 2.31 -14.09 -3.58
N PRO A 159 2.72 -12.86 -3.21
CA PRO A 159 4.12 -12.45 -3.32
C PRO A 159 5.06 -13.27 -2.42
N LEU A 160 4.60 -13.76 -1.26
CA LEU A 160 5.34 -14.77 -0.49
C LEU A 160 5.49 -16.10 -1.25
N LEU A 161 4.62 -16.45 -2.17
CA LEU A 161 4.82 -17.64 -2.99
C LEU A 161 5.83 -17.35 -4.13
N LEU A 162 5.64 -16.23 -4.82
CA LEU A 162 6.29 -15.94 -6.12
C LEU A 162 7.66 -15.25 -6.03
N ILE A 163 7.89 -14.41 -5.02
CA ILE A 163 9.12 -13.61 -4.94
C ILE A 163 10.24 -14.43 -4.29
N ARG A 164 10.95 -15.25 -5.05
CA ARG A 164 12.05 -16.09 -4.54
C ARG A 164 13.46 -15.62 -4.92
N SER A 165 13.59 -14.66 -5.83
CA SER A 165 14.87 -14.30 -6.42
C SER A 165 15.02 -12.80 -6.62
N ARG A 166 16.27 -12.34 -6.86
CA ARG A 166 16.54 -10.96 -7.29
C ARG A 166 15.76 -10.60 -8.56
N LYS A 167 15.62 -11.55 -9.50
CA LYS A 167 14.91 -11.34 -10.76
C LYS A 167 13.42 -11.07 -10.51
N SER A 168 12.75 -11.91 -9.71
CA SER A 168 11.32 -11.74 -9.45
C SER A 168 11.02 -10.48 -8.64
N LEU A 169 11.88 -10.10 -7.68
CA LEU A 169 11.77 -8.81 -6.99
C LEU A 169 11.91 -7.64 -7.98
N LEU A 170 12.94 -7.64 -8.84
CA LEU A 170 13.10 -6.57 -9.82
C LEU A 170 11.91 -6.47 -10.78
N ILE A 171 11.36 -7.60 -11.24
CA ILE A 171 10.16 -7.59 -12.09
C ILE A 171 9.01 -6.92 -11.33
N ALA A 172 8.71 -7.37 -10.10
CA ALA A 172 7.65 -6.78 -9.28
C ALA A 172 7.82 -5.26 -9.07
N LEU A 173 9.04 -4.82 -8.77
CA LEU A 173 9.34 -3.38 -8.62
C LEU A 173 9.16 -2.62 -9.94
N ASN A 174 9.54 -3.17 -11.09
CA ASN A 174 9.34 -2.51 -12.38
C ASN A 174 7.86 -2.48 -12.78
N CYS A 175 7.07 -3.49 -12.42
CA CYS A 175 5.62 -3.50 -12.63
C CYS A 175 4.92 -2.36 -11.91
N ILE A 176 5.40 -1.94 -10.74
CA ILE A 176 4.85 -0.77 -10.02
C ILE A 176 5.49 0.53 -10.52
N PHE A 177 6.81 0.54 -10.68
CA PHE A 177 7.58 1.75 -10.99
C PHE A 177 7.15 2.43 -12.30
N TRP A 178 7.09 1.70 -13.41
CA TRP A 178 6.84 2.31 -14.71
C TRP A 178 5.44 2.90 -14.84
N PRO A 179 4.38 2.18 -14.44
CA PRO A 179 3.04 2.75 -14.44
C PRO A 179 2.89 3.91 -13.45
N LEU A 180 3.51 3.84 -12.27
CA LEU A 180 3.48 4.95 -11.31
C LEU A 180 4.23 6.19 -11.82
N LEU A 181 5.37 6.01 -12.50
CA LEU A 181 6.08 7.11 -13.17
C LEU A 181 5.23 7.71 -14.31
N PHE A 182 4.51 6.88 -15.06
CA PHE A 182 3.58 7.35 -16.09
C PHE A 182 2.48 8.22 -15.49
N VAL A 183 1.83 7.77 -14.41
CA VAL A 183 0.82 8.56 -13.68
C VAL A 183 1.44 9.87 -13.17
N ALA A 184 2.67 9.83 -12.66
CA ALA A 184 3.35 11.02 -12.18
C ALA A 184 3.59 12.07 -13.29
N ILE A 185 4.09 11.63 -14.44
CA ILE A 185 4.31 12.50 -15.61
C ILE A 185 2.97 13.04 -16.12
N GLN A 186 1.96 12.19 -16.25
CA GLN A 186 0.62 12.60 -16.69
C GLN A 186 0.01 13.65 -15.75
N THR A 187 0.16 13.47 -14.44
CA THR A 187 -0.34 14.40 -13.42
C THR A 187 0.40 15.74 -13.51
N LEU A 188 1.72 15.72 -13.67
CA LEU A 188 2.51 16.95 -13.84
C LEU A 188 2.17 17.70 -15.13
N VAL A 189 1.94 17.00 -16.24
CA VAL A 189 1.48 17.63 -17.49
C VAL A 189 0.14 18.32 -17.30
N ARG A 190 -0.78 17.71 -16.53
CA ARG A 190 -2.05 18.35 -16.20
C ARG A 190 -1.91 19.51 -15.23
N HIS A 191 -1.08 19.40 -14.20
CA HIS A 191 -0.75 20.57 -13.37
C HIS A 191 -0.24 21.72 -14.22
N ALA A 192 0.64 21.46 -15.19
CA ALA A 192 1.10 22.52 -16.10
C ALA A 192 -0.04 23.14 -16.92
N ALA A 193 -1.01 22.33 -17.38
CA ALA A 193 -2.20 22.83 -18.08
C ALA A 193 -3.12 23.69 -17.20
N TYR A 194 -3.22 23.36 -15.91
CA TYR A 194 -3.97 24.11 -14.89
C TYR A 194 -3.09 25.13 -14.13
N GLY A 195 -1.96 25.56 -14.72
CA GLY A 195 -1.10 26.60 -14.15
C GLY A 195 -0.50 26.29 -12.78
N PHE A 196 -0.37 25.01 -12.42
CA PHE A 196 0.04 24.51 -11.11
C PHE A 196 -0.83 25.01 -9.95
N SER A 197 -2.11 25.28 -10.23
CA SER A 197 -3.10 25.71 -9.24
C SER A 197 -3.32 24.66 -8.15
N PHE A 198 -3.34 25.12 -6.89
CA PHE A 198 -3.70 24.28 -5.74
C PHE A 198 -5.19 23.92 -5.76
N ALA A 199 -6.07 24.87 -6.12
CA ALA A 199 -7.51 24.67 -6.12
C ALA A 199 -7.96 23.57 -7.10
N GLU A 200 -7.26 23.44 -8.23
CA GLU A 200 -7.58 22.47 -9.30
C GLU A 200 -6.82 21.15 -9.16
N GLN A 201 -6.09 20.93 -8.06
CA GLN A 201 -5.21 19.76 -7.89
C GLN A 201 -5.92 18.42 -8.11
N HIS A 202 -7.18 18.29 -7.67
CA HIS A 202 -7.96 17.06 -7.76
C HIS A 202 -8.26 16.64 -9.22
N LEU A 203 -8.34 17.61 -10.15
CA LEU A 203 -8.57 17.36 -11.57
C LEU A 203 -7.34 16.77 -12.28
N THR A 204 -6.15 16.95 -11.71
CA THR A 204 -4.89 16.59 -12.35
C THR A 204 -4.59 15.09 -12.28
N MET A 205 -5.16 14.41 -11.28
CA MET A 205 -4.83 13.02 -10.94
C MET A 205 -5.84 12.00 -11.50
N TYR A 206 -6.96 12.48 -12.04
CA TYR A 206 -7.90 11.65 -12.82
C TYR A 206 -7.20 11.08 -14.07
N PRO A 207 -7.52 9.87 -14.57
CA PRO A 207 -8.53 8.94 -14.08
C PRO A 207 -8.04 7.96 -13.01
N PHE A 208 -6.77 8.00 -12.59
CA PHE A 208 -6.18 6.87 -11.84
C PHE A 208 -6.20 7.05 -10.32
N MET A 209 -5.79 8.20 -9.81
CA MET A 209 -5.74 8.41 -8.36
C MET A 209 -6.38 9.74 -8.01
N PRO A 210 -7.71 9.86 -8.15
CA PRO A 210 -8.40 11.13 -7.92
C PRO A 210 -8.17 11.68 -6.51
N GLU A 211 -7.89 10.80 -5.54
CA GLU A 211 -7.57 11.14 -4.16
C GLU A 211 -6.08 11.48 -3.99
N HIS A 212 -5.79 12.75 -3.68
CA HIS A 212 -4.44 13.28 -3.64
C HIS A 212 -3.53 12.66 -2.56
N VAL A 213 -4.07 12.25 -1.41
CA VAL A 213 -3.28 11.61 -0.34
C VAL A 213 -2.85 10.21 -0.75
N SER A 214 -3.72 9.43 -1.40
CA SER A 214 -3.43 8.11 -1.99
C SER A 214 -2.32 8.20 -3.02
N TYR A 215 -2.38 9.20 -3.91
CA TYR A 215 -1.35 9.46 -4.90
C TYR A 215 -0.01 9.84 -4.26
N ALA A 216 -0.02 10.79 -3.32
CA ALA A 216 1.17 11.22 -2.59
C ALA A 216 1.80 10.07 -1.79
N GLY A 217 0.97 9.25 -1.15
CA GLY A 217 1.41 8.07 -0.41
C GLY A 217 1.99 7.02 -1.34
N CYS A 218 1.38 6.73 -2.49
CA CYS A 218 1.95 5.83 -3.48
C CYS A 218 3.36 6.23 -3.92
N LEU A 219 3.57 7.50 -4.27
CA LEU A 219 4.88 8.02 -4.64
C LEU A 219 5.86 7.95 -3.47
N SER A 220 5.42 8.33 -2.27
CA SER A 220 6.27 8.34 -1.07
C SER A 220 6.73 6.94 -0.69
N VAL A 221 5.81 5.98 -0.61
CA VAL A 221 6.08 4.57 -0.26
C VAL A 221 7.03 3.92 -1.28
N PHE A 222 6.94 4.29 -2.55
CA PHE A 222 7.84 3.79 -3.59
C PHE A 222 9.20 4.52 -3.66
N THR A 223 9.36 5.67 -3.00
CA THR A 223 10.59 6.47 -3.04
C THR A 223 11.83 5.72 -2.51
N PRO A 224 11.78 4.96 -1.39
CA PRO A 224 12.90 4.11 -0.99
C PRO A 224 13.29 3.07 -2.05
N TRP A 225 12.31 2.52 -2.78
CA TRP A 225 12.55 1.58 -3.88
C TRP A 225 13.17 2.25 -5.10
N LEU A 226 12.81 3.49 -5.40
CA LEU A 226 13.44 4.31 -6.44
C LEU A 226 14.94 4.49 -6.15
N ILE A 227 15.30 4.81 -4.90
CA ILE A 227 16.70 4.92 -4.45
C ILE A 227 17.42 3.57 -4.57
N PHE A 228 16.76 2.47 -4.17
CA PHE A 228 17.29 1.11 -4.30
C PHE A 228 17.55 0.71 -5.76
N LEU A 229 16.59 0.94 -6.66
CA LEU A 229 16.69 0.61 -8.09
C LEU A 229 17.85 1.38 -8.74
N ARG A 230 17.97 2.67 -8.42
CA ARG A 230 19.10 3.50 -8.85
C ARG A 230 20.43 2.90 -8.38
N TRP A 231 20.56 2.64 -7.08
CA TRP A 231 21.78 2.09 -6.50
C TRP A 231 22.15 0.75 -7.13
N TRP A 232 21.16 -0.14 -7.34
CA TRP A 232 21.38 -1.45 -7.94
C TRP A 232 21.84 -1.35 -9.40
N ARG A 233 21.24 -0.47 -10.19
CA ARG A 233 21.69 -0.22 -11.57
C ARG A 233 23.14 0.26 -11.62
N GLY A 234 23.54 1.13 -10.69
CA GLY A 234 24.94 1.57 -10.56
C GLY A 234 25.89 0.43 -10.21
N ARG A 235 25.49 -0.47 -9.30
CA ARG A 235 26.22 -1.71 -8.98
C ARG A 235 26.40 -2.64 -10.19
N GLN A 236 25.47 -2.62 -11.15
CA GLN A 236 25.57 -3.37 -12.40
C GLN A 236 26.45 -2.69 -13.46
N GLY A 237 27.14 -1.59 -13.13
CA GLY A 237 27.95 -0.82 -14.09
C GLY A 237 27.12 -0.06 -15.13
N LYS A 238 25.79 0.00 -14.97
CA LYS A 238 24.92 0.75 -15.89
C LYS A 238 24.97 2.23 -15.55
N SER A 239 24.94 3.08 -16.57
CA SER A 239 24.87 4.52 -16.35
C SER A 239 23.55 4.90 -15.67
N THR A 240 23.65 5.63 -14.56
CA THR A 240 22.52 6.03 -13.72
C THR A 240 22.25 7.53 -13.77
N TRP A 241 22.89 8.27 -14.68
CA TRP A 241 22.79 9.73 -14.78
C TRP A 241 21.33 10.19 -14.94
N TRP A 242 20.57 9.56 -15.84
CA TRP A 242 19.15 9.84 -16.07
C TRP A 242 18.28 9.54 -14.84
N TRP A 243 18.66 8.60 -13.97
CA TRP A 243 17.96 8.41 -12.70
C TRP A 243 18.18 9.59 -11.76
N THR A 244 19.39 10.15 -11.70
CA THR A 244 19.72 11.31 -10.84
C THR A 244 19.16 12.61 -11.37
N TYR A 245 19.34 12.87 -12.66
CA TYR A 245 19.14 14.20 -13.23
C TYR A 245 17.80 14.35 -13.95
N LEU A 246 17.06 13.24 -14.15
CA LEU A 246 15.73 13.27 -14.77
C LEU A 246 14.67 12.64 -13.86
N ILE A 247 14.77 11.34 -13.55
CA ILE A 247 13.71 10.64 -12.81
C ILE A 247 13.54 11.20 -11.40
N LEU A 248 14.60 11.30 -10.61
CA LEU A 248 14.51 11.78 -9.23
C LEU A 248 13.92 13.21 -9.14
N PRO A 249 14.37 14.19 -9.94
CA PRO A 249 13.76 15.51 -9.98
C PRO A 249 12.28 15.48 -10.36
N VAL A 250 11.92 14.78 -11.44
CA VAL A 250 10.50 14.63 -11.86
C VAL A 250 9.67 14.00 -10.75
N TRP A 251 10.21 12.99 -10.08
CA TRP A 251 9.56 12.31 -8.96
C TRP A 251 9.33 13.24 -7.77
N MET A 252 10.35 14.01 -7.38
CA MET A 252 10.23 14.96 -6.27
C MET A 252 9.31 16.13 -6.60
N ILE A 253 9.29 16.59 -7.85
CA ILE A 253 8.35 17.60 -8.34
C ILE A 253 6.92 17.04 -8.31
N ALA A 254 6.72 15.78 -8.71
CA ALA A 254 5.42 15.10 -8.60
C ALA A 254 4.95 14.98 -7.15
N VAL A 255 5.83 14.59 -6.22
CA VAL A 255 5.54 14.59 -4.78
C VAL A 255 5.19 16.01 -4.31
N TYR A 256 5.93 17.02 -4.75
CA TYR A 256 5.70 18.41 -4.37
C TYR A 256 4.30 18.90 -4.74
N PHE A 257 3.89 18.68 -5.98
CA PHE A 257 2.58 19.11 -6.49
C PHE A 257 1.41 18.22 -6.06
N THR A 258 1.64 17.19 -5.26
CA THR A 258 0.54 16.52 -4.53
C THR A 258 -0.04 17.39 -3.41
N PHE A 259 0.68 18.44 -3.00
CA PHE A 259 0.35 19.33 -1.88
C PHE A 259 0.03 18.61 -0.56
N THR A 260 0.46 17.35 -0.42
CA THR A 260 0.18 16.52 0.74
C THR A 260 1.30 16.68 1.77
N ARG A 261 1.03 17.42 2.85
CA ARG A 261 2.03 17.71 3.90
C ARG A 261 2.57 16.44 4.57
N ALA A 262 1.71 15.44 4.76
CA ALA A 262 2.09 14.13 5.29
C ALA A 262 3.20 13.46 4.47
N ALA A 263 3.22 13.65 3.14
CA ALA A 263 4.19 13.05 2.24
C ALA A 263 5.62 13.54 2.53
N PHE A 264 5.80 14.86 2.67
CA PHE A 264 7.11 15.44 2.97
C PHE A 264 7.62 15.00 4.34
N VAL A 265 6.74 15.04 5.36
CA VAL A 265 7.09 14.62 6.72
C VAL A 265 7.48 13.14 6.75
N ALA A 266 6.71 12.27 6.08
CA ALA A 266 6.98 10.85 6.01
C ALA A 266 8.31 10.54 5.29
N LEU A 267 8.63 11.26 4.21
CA LEU A 267 9.91 11.10 3.49
C LEU A 267 11.11 11.55 4.34
N VAL A 268 11.00 12.68 5.05
CA VAL A 268 12.03 13.14 5.98
C VAL A 268 12.20 12.15 7.13
N MET A 269 11.09 11.67 7.70
CA MET A 269 11.08 10.65 8.74
C MET A 269 11.76 9.36 8.28
N ALA A 270 11.48 8.90 7.05
CA ALA A 270 12.15 7.74 6.46
C ALA A 270 13.68 7.95 6.34
N GLY A 271 14.11 9.16 5.98
CA GLY A 271 15.53 9.55 6.00
C GLY A 271 16.16 9.44 7.40
N GLY A 272 15.47 9.92 8.44
CA GLY A 272 15.91 9.76 9.83
C GLY A 272 15.98 8.30 10.27
N VAL A 273 14.92 7.53 9.99
CA VAL A 273 14.83 6.11 10.35
C VAL A 273 15.88 5.26 9.64
N TYR A 274 16.29 5.62 8.42
CA TYR A 274 17.43 4.98 7.75
C TYR A 274 18.69 4.99 8.63
N PHE A 275 19.01 6.13 9.23
CA PHE A 275 20.17 6.26 10.12
C PHE A 275 19.95 5.53 11.45
N LEU A 276 18.73 5.58 12.02
CA LEU A 276 18.41 4.82 13.24
C LEU A 276 18.57 3.31 13.03
N ILE A 277 18.14 2.78 11.88
CA ILE A 277 18.36 1.38 11.53
C ILE A 277 19.85 1.13 11.36
N LYS A 278 20.59 1.96 10.62
CA LYS A 278 22.05 1.81 10.45
C LYS A 278 22.81 1.76 11.78
N TRP A 279 22.42 2.59 12.73
CA TRP A 279 23.04 2.71 14.06
C TRP A 279 22.48 1.75 15.11
N LYS A 280 21.55 0.86 14.72
CA LYS A 280 20.89 -0.11 15.62
C LYS A 280 20.11 0.55 16.77
N LEU A 281 19.64 1.78 16.57
CA LEU A 281 18.86 2.56 17.53
C LEU A 281 17.35 2.42 17.35
N LEU A 282 16.88 1.62 16.39
CA LEU A 282 15.44 1.48 16.12
C LEU A 282 14.65 1.04 17.37
N LYS A 283 15.09 0.00 18.08
CA LYS A 283 14.38 -0.52 19.27
C LYS A 283 14.19 0.51 20.39
N PRO A 284 15.25 1.19 20.88
CA PRO A 284 15.07 2.19 21.94
C PRO A 284 14.21 3.37 21.48
N VAL A 285 14.31 3.80 20.21
CA VAL A 285 13.47 4.88 19.68
C VAL A 285 12.00 4.45 19.60
N LEU A 286 11.70 3.22 19.16
CA LEU A 286 10.33 2.71 19.16
C LEU A 286 9.76 2.62 20.58
N ALA A 287 10.55 2.17 21.55
CA ALA A 287 10.13 2.12 22.95
C ALA A 287 9.83 3.53 23.49
N LEU A 288 10.70 4.51 23.19
CA LEU A 288 10.49 5.90 23.56
C LEU A 288 9.24 6.48 22.89
N ALA A 289 8.99 6.16 21.62
CA ALA A 289 7.79 6.60 20.90
C ALA A 289 6.50 6.07 21.54
N VAL A 290 6.48 4.80 21.97
CA VAL A 290 5.34 4.22 22.70
C VAL A 290 5.12 4.92 24.04
N VAL A 291 6.19 5.18 24.80
CA VAL A 291 6.08 5.91 26.08
C VAL A 291 5.59 7.34 25.84
N ALA A 292 6.13 8.03 24.84
CA ALA A 292 5.70 9.38 24.48
C ALA A 292 4.23 9.41 24.05
N LEU A 293 3.77 8.42 23.29
CA LEU A 293 2.36 8.28 22.90
C LEU A 293 1.47 8.11 24.14
N LEU A 294 1.82 7.22 25.07
CA LEU A 294 1.03 7.00 26.29
C LEU A 294 0.96 8.25 27.18
N LEU A 295 2.10 8.93 27.38
CA LEU A 295 2.17 10.16 28.17
C LEU A 295 1.42 11.32 27.48
N GLY A 296 1.55 11.43 26.16
CA GLY A 296 0.83 12.43 25.35
C GLY A 296 -0.68 12.24 25.43
N SER A 297 -1.16 11.00 25.24
CA SER A 297 -2.59 10.68 25.38
C SER A 297 -3.10 10.98 26.78
N ALA A 298 -2.35 10.59 27.83
CA ALA A 298 -2.72 10.90 29.22
C ALA A 298 -2.80 12.41 29.47
N TYR A 299 -1.86 13.19 28.94
CA TYR A 299 -1.84 14.65 29.08
C TYR A 299 -3.05 15.33 28.42
N VAL A 300 -3.44 14.89 27.22
CA VAL A 300 -4.58 15.47 26.48
C VAL A 300 -5.92 15.11 27.11
N ILE A 301 -6.03 13.93 27.71
CA ILE A 301 -7.25 13.47 28.40
C ILE A 301 -7.38 14.13 29.78
N GLN A 302 -6.26 14.35 30.47
CA GLN A 302 -6.25 14.94 31.80
C GLN A 302 -6.93 16.31 31.81
N ASP A 303 -7.87 16.50 32.75
CA ASP A 303 -8.64 17.74 32.96
C ASP A 303 -9.38 18.25 31.70
N ASN A 304 -9.73 17.35 30.78
CA ASN A 304 -10.35 17.68 29.48
C ASN A 304 -9.55 18.71 28.67
N LYS A 305 -8.21 18.70 28.76
CA LYS A 305 -7.32 19.59 28.00
C LYS A 305 -7.50 19.51 26.48
N TYR A 306 -8.10 18.44 25.96
CA TYR A 306 -8.49 18.38 24.56
C TYR A 306 -9.41 19.55 24.14
N LEU A 307 -10.20 20.11 25.09
CA LEU A 307 -11.05 21.28 24.86
C LEU A 307 -10.26 22.57 24.57
N ASP A 308 -9.00 22.66 25.04
CA ASP A 308 -8.12 23.80 24.73
C ASP A 308 -7.73 23.86 23.24
N TYR A 309 -7.97 22.77 22.50
CA TYR A 309 -7.73 22.67 21.06
C TYR A 309 -9.02 22.83 20.23
N ALA A 310 -10.11 23.31 20.83
CA ALA A 310 -11.33 23.64 20.10
C ALA A 310 -11.09 24.76 19.08
N PRO A 311 -11.73 24.71 17.90
CA PRO A 311 -11.53 25.71 16.85
C PRO A 311 -11.94 27.12 17.29
N ASP A 312 -11.15 28.14 16.91
CA ASP A 312 -11.64 29.51 16.89
C ASP A 312 -12.38 29.76 15.56
N TYR A 313 -13.70 29.94 15.68
CA TYR A 313 -14.61 30.13 14.56
C TYR A 313 -14.35 31.42 13.76
N ASN A 314 -13.60 32.38 14.31
CA ASN A 314 -13.29 33.63 13.62
C ASN A 314 -12.11 33.52 12.64
N THR A 315 -11.27 32.48 12.76
CA THR A 315 -10.03 32.34 11.98
C THR A 315 -9.93 31.04 11.18
N THR A 316 -10.79 30.05 11.45
CA THR A 316 -10.75 28.76 10.74
C THR A 316 -11.41 28.86 9.36
N VAL A 317 -10.61 28.93 8.28
CA VAL A 317 -11.10 29.08 6.89
C VAL A 317 -10.40 28.11 5.92
N SER A 318 -11.05 27.79 4.79
CA SER A 318 -10.43 27.01 3.71
C SER A 318 -9.43 27.88 2.96
N HIS A 319 -8.27 27.33 2.57
CA HIS A 319 -7.19 28.11 1.97
C HIS A 319 -6.87 27.67 0.54
N ASP A 320 -6.92 28.62 -0.39
CA ASP A 320 -6.65 28.41 -1.82
C ASP A 320 -5.15 28.39 -2.19
N ASN A 321 -4.25 28.64 -1.23
CA ASN A 321 -2.81 28.67 -1.45
C ASN A 321 -2.09 27.73 -0.47
N PHE A 322 -1.18 26.90 -1.00
CA PHE A 322 -0.41 25.93 -0.23
C PHE A 322 0.42 26.55 0.91
N GLY A 323 1.00 27.74 0.71
CA GLY A 323 1.73 28.45 1.78
C GLY A 323 0.82 28.86 2.93
N ASN A 324 -0.41 29.29 2.59
CA ASN A 324 -1.43 29.63 3.58
C ASN A 324 -1.97 28.37 4.27
N LEU A 325 -2.13 27.26 3.55
CA LEU A 325 -2.50 25.96 4.14
C LEU A 325 -1.48 25.48 5.19
N ILE A 326 -0.18 25.59 4.90
CA ILE A 326 0.89 25.25 5.86
C ILE A 326 0.79 26.14 7.10
N SER A 327 0.67 27.46 6.90
CA SER A 327 0.55 28.43 8.00
C SER A 327 -0.70 28.17 8.85
N ALA A 328 -1.85 27.98 8.20
CA ALA A 328 -3.13 27.76 8.86
C ALA A 328 -3.15 26.47 9.65
N THR A 329 -2.57 25.38 9.13
CA THR A 329 -2.50 24.15 9.92
C THR A 329 -1.55 24.28 11.10
N TYR A 330 -0.44 24.99 10.93
CA TYR A 330 0.45 25.26 12.05
C TYR A 330 -0.26 26.06 13.16
N LYS A 331 -1.22 26.90 12.78
CA LYS A 331 -2.08 27.67 13.69
C LYS A 331 -3.38 26.96 14.11
N LEU A 332 -3.64 25.74 13.63
CA LEU A 332 -4.92 25.02 13.81
C LEU A 332 -6.15 25.74 13.20
N GLU A 333 -5.94 26.60 12.21
CA GLU A 333 -6.98 27.35 11.48
C GLU A 333 -7.38 26.66 10.16
N ASP A 334 -6.78 25.51 9.86
CA ASP A 334 -7.12 24.71 8.67
C ASP A 334 -8.34 23.83 8.92
N ILE A 335 -9.36 24.00 8.09
CA ILE A 335 -10.63 23.25 8.18
C ILE A 335 -10.42 21.75 8.08
N SER A 336 -9.51 21.28 7.22
CA SER A 336 -9.20 19.84 7.13
C SER A 336 -8.64 19.31 8.45
N THR A 337 -7.90 20.12 9.20
CA THR A 337 -7.35 19.75 10.51
C THR A 337 -8.42 19.77 11.59
N MET A 338 -9.33 20.75 11.59
CA MET A 338 -10.43 20.82 12.54
C MET A 338 -11.45 19.69 12.33
N GLU A 339 -11.72 19.32 11.09
CA GLU A 339 -12.53 18.16 10.74
C GLU A 339 -11.94 16.84 11.25
N ARG A 340 -10.60 16.69 11.28
CA ARG A 340 -9.94 15.55 11.94
C ARG A 340 -10.19 15.59 13.45
N LEU A 341 -9.95 16.72 14.11
CA LEU A 341 -10.16 16.86 15.55
C LEU A 341 -11.61 16.56 15.95
N TYR A 342 -12.59 17.07 15.19
CA TYR A 342 -14.01 16.77 15.38
C TYR A 342 -14.28 15.26 15.42
N ARG A 343 -13.75 14.51 14.44
CA ARG A 343 -13.88 13.05 14.38
C ARG A 343 -13.07 12.34 15.47
N TRP A 344 -11.91 12.86 15.86
CA TRP A 344 -11.07 12.28 16.92
C TRP A 344 -11.69 12.44 18.31
N VAL A 345 -12.34 13.57 18.57
CA VAL A 345 -13.13 13.79 19.79
C VAL A 345 -14.29 12.80 19.81
N ALA A 346 -15.03 12.67 18.70
CA ALA A 346 -16.11 11.69 18.60
C ALA A 346 -15.61 10.24 18.83
N ALA A 347 -14.48 9.88 18.24
CA ALA A 347 -13.81 8.60 18.48
C ALA A 347 -13.50 8.39 19.96
N GLY A 348 -12.95 9.39 20.65
CA GLY A 348 -12.69 9.34 22.09
C GLY A 348 -13.95 9.08 22.93
N HIS A 349 -15.08 9.68 22.56
CA HIS A 349 -16.37 9.45 23.21
C HIS A 349 -17.01 8.09 22.86
N MET A 350 -16.68 7.50 21.70
CA MET A 350 -17.17 6.17 21.31
C MET A 350 -16.50 5.01 22.07
N VAL A 351 -15.21 5.15 22.41
CA VAL A 351 -14.39 4.06 22.99
C VAL A 351 -14.94 3.51 24.32
N PRO A 352 -15.42 4.33 25.28
CA PRO A 352 -15.95 3.81 26.54
C PRO A 352 -17.19 2.91 26.41
N TYR A 353 -17.94 3.02 25.29
CA TYR A 353 -19.14 2.21 25.06
C TYR A 353 -18.82 0.79 24.60
N GLU A 354 -17.81 0.62 23.75
CA GLU A 354 -17.39 -0.68 23.22
C GLU A 354 -15.86 -0.88 23.32
N PRO A 355 -15.28 -0.91 24.54
CA PRO A 355 -13.83 -0.84 24.72
C PRO A 355 -13.07 -2.12 24.31
N TRP A 356 -13.76 -3.27 24.24
CA TRP A 356 -13.13 -4.57 24.03
C TRP A 356 -13.18 -5.01 22.58
N THR A 357 -14.35 -5.07 21.98
CA THR A 357 -14.54 -5.51 20.58
C THR A 357 -14.66 -4.34 19.60
N GLY A 358 -14.84 -3.12 20.10
CA GLY A 358 -15.17 -1.97 19.27
C GLY A 358 -16.56 -2.06 18.65
N TRP A 359 -16.89 -1.05 17.84
CA TRP A 359 -18.17 -0.96 17.14
C TRP A 359 -18.30 -1.90 15.93
N GLY A 360 -17.19 -2.50 15.51
CA GLY A 360 -17.08 -3.39 14.36
C GLY A 360 -16.26 -2.76 13.22
N PRO A 361 -15.46 -3.54 12.49
CA PRO A 361 -14.65 -3.04 11.37
C PRO A 361 -15.48 -2.30 10.30
N GLY A 362 -15.01 -1.14 9.86
CA GLY A 362 -15.64 -0.30 8.83
C GLY A 362 -16.95 0.41 9.26
N THR A 363 -17.32 0.38 10.54
CA THR A 363 -18.63 0.91 11.01
C THR A 363 -18.55 2.35 11.53
N PHE A 364 -17.37 2.95 11.65
CA PHE A 364 -17.22 4.29 12.24
C PHE A 364 -18.19 5.31 11.64
N LEU A 365 -18.26 5.39 10.31
CA LEU A 365 -19.10 6.36 9.57
C LEU A 365 -20.59 6.25 9.90
N GLN A 366 -21.05 5.07 10.34
CA GLN A 366 -22.46 4.81 10.64
C GLN A 366 -22.85 5.30 12.04
N HIS A 367 -21.91 5.39 12.97
CA HIS A 367 -22.20 5.59 14.39
C HIS A 367 -21.63 6.87 15.00
N TYR A 368 -20.56 7.44 14.43
CA TYR A 368 -19.81 8.49 15.12
C TYR A 368 -20.58 9.79 15.36
N LYS A 369 -21.54 10.16 14.50
CA LYS A 369 -22.25 11.45 14.59
C LYS A 369 -22.93 11.65 15.95
N GLY A 370 -23.42 10.57 16.58
CA GLY A 370 -24.05 10.62 17.90
C GLY A 370 -23.10 10.87 19.08
N TYR A 371 -21.78 10.81 18.84
CA TYR A 371 -20.73 10.97 19.86
C TYR A 371 -19.92 12.26 19.68
N THR A 372 -20.36 13.12 18.76
CA THR A 372 -19.68 14.39 18.46
C THR A 372 -19.95 15.44 19.53
N VAL A 373 -19.04 16.42 19.63
CA VAL A 373 -19.17 17.56 20.53
C VAL A 373 -19.43 18.80 19.70
N GLU A 374 -20.50 19.54 20.03
CA GLU A 374 -20.97 20.69 19.25
C GLU A 374 -19.89 21.79 19.10
N MET A 375 -19.06 21.97 20.13
CA MET A 375 -17.94 22.93 20.13
C MET A 375 -16.84 22.65 19.09
N PHE A 376 -16.84 21.47 18.47
CA PHE A 376 -15.92 21.13 17.37
C PHE A 376 -16.61 21.08 16.00
N ARG A 377 -17.92 21.32 15.93
CA ARG A 377 -18.68 21.25 14.68
C ARG A 377 -18.31 22.43 13.78
N THR A 378 -18.00 22.15 12.52
CA THR A 378 -17.78 23.14 11.46
C THR A 378 -18.84 22.98 10.36
N TYR A 379 -18.79 23.82 9.31
CA TYR A 379 -19.75 23.74 8.20
C TYR A 379 -19.55 22.50 7.30
N VAL A 380 -18.43 21.77 7.43
CA VAL A 380 -18.17 20.53 6.67
C VAL A 380 -18.47 19.26 7.46
N SER A 381 -18.88 19.40 8.73
CA SER A 381 -19.10 18.27 9.65
C SER A 381 -20.29 17.38 9.30
N ASP A 382 -21.11 17.78 8.32
CA ASP A 382 -22.17 16.94 7.76
C ASP A 382 -21.59 15.75 6.96
N ASN A 383 -20.32 15.83 6.54
CA ASN A 383 -19.52 14.75 5.96
C ASN A 383 -20.17 14.11 4.72
N GLU A 384 -20.61 14.92 3.76
CA GLU A 384 -21.20 14.45 2.50
C GLU A 384 -20.25 13.53 1.71
N ASP A 385 -18.93 13.78 1.83
CA ASP A 385 -17.88 12.99 1.18
C ASP A 385 -17.62 11.62 1.83
N GLY A 386 -18.22 11.33 2.99
CA GLY A 386 -18.03 10.05 3.67
C GLY A 386 -16.62 9.83 4.25
N SER A 387 -15.91 10.90 4.63
CA SER A 387 -14.55 10.80 5.15
C SER A 387 -14.47 10.16 6.55
N GLY A 388 -13.53 9.21 6.71
CA GLY A 388 -13.27 8.44 7.92
C GLY A 388 -12.54 9.22 9.01
N ILE A 389 -12.02 8.51 10.01
CA ILE A 389 -11.37 9.12 11.20
C ILE A 389 -10.10 9.90 10.82
N HIS A 390 -9.48 9.62 9.66
CA HIS A 390 -8.18 10.17 9.29
C HIS A 390 -7.11 9.92 10.36
N SER A 391 -7.18 8.75 10.97
CA SER A 391 -6.11 8.16 11.77
C SER A 391 -6.43 6.69 11.90
N TYR A 392 -5.67 5.84 11.20
CA TYR A 392 -5.95 4.40 11.20
C TYR A 392 -5.79 3.79 12.60
N TYR A 393 -4.94 4.38 13.45
CA TYR A 393 -4.78 3.98 14.85
C TYR A 393 -6.05 4.22 15.67
N LEU A 394 -6.62 5.42 15.59
CA LEU A 394 -7.88 5.74 16.27
C LEU A 394 -9.05 4.95 15.66
N MET A 395 -9.05 4.75 14.34
CA MET A 395 -10.04 3.89 13.68
C MET A 395 -9.99 2.46 14.19
N THR A 396 -8.81 1.87 14.30
CA THR A 396 -8.62 0.54 14.88
C THR A 396 -9.11 0.50 16.34
N LEU A 397 -8.83 1.53 17.13
CA LEU A 397 -9.28 1.60 18.52
C LEU A 397 -10.81 1.63 18.64
N VAL A 398 -11.50 2.44 17.82
CA VAL A 398 -12.96 2.57 17.86
C VAL A 398 -13.64 1.32 17.31
N GLU A 399 -13.13 0.78 16.21
CA GLU A 399 -13.78 -0.31 15.49
C GLU A 399 -13.44 -1.70 16.03
N GLN A 400 -12.28 -1.86 16.68
CA GLN A 400 -11.78 -3.15 17.16
C GLN A 400 -11.39 -3.16 18.65
N GLY A 401 -11.63 -2.06 19.37
CA GLY A 401 -11.34 -1.91 20.79
C GLY A 401 -9.84 -1.79 21.13
N PHE A 402 -9.55 -1.69 22.43
CA PHE A 402 -8.16 -1.70 22.94
C PHE A 402 -7.36 -2.94 22.51
N PRO A 403 -7.91 -4.17 22.55
CA PRO A 403 -7.19 -5.34 22.07
C PRO A 403 -6.81 -5.21 20.58
N GLY A 404 -7.70 -4.69 19.74
CA GLY A 404 -7.41 -4.46 18.32
C GLY A 404 -6.27 -3.48 18.11
N LEU A 405 -6.31 -2.33 18.79
CA LEU A 405 -5.22 -1.34 18.73
C LEU A 405 -3.90 -1.95 19.19
N VAL A 406 -3.87 -2.67 20.31
CA VAL A 406 -2.65 -3.31 20.83
C VAL A 406 -2.12 -4.35 19.85
N LEU A 407 -2.98 -5.20 19.30
CA LEU A 407 -2.59 -6.20 18.31
C LEU A 407 -2.03 -5.54 17.04
N PHE A 408 -2.65 -4.46 16.57
CA PHE A 408 -2.15 -3.68 15.45
C PHE A 408 -0.78 -3.05 15.73
N LEU A 409 -0.59 -2.43 16.90
CA LEU A 409 0.69 -1.85 17.32
C LEU A 409 1.77 -2.92 17.43
N VAL A 410 1.47 -4.06 18.05
CA VAL A 410 2.41 -5.19 18.15
C VAL A 410 2.77 -5.71 16.75
N TYR A 411 1.80 -5.75 15.83
CA TYR A 411 2.01 -6.15 14.45
C TYR A 411 2.96 -5.21 13.71
N ILE A 412 2.69 -3.90 13.68
CA ILE A 412 3.53 -2.95 12.93
C ILE A 412 4.93 -2.82 13.57
N LEU A 413 5.02 -2.72 14.90
CA LEU A 413 6.29 -2.60 15.61
C LEU A 413 7.09 -3.91 15.50
N GLY A 414 6.40 -5.05 15.56
CA GLY A 414 6.98 -6.37 15.34
C GLY A 414 7.56 -6.51 13.93
N ALA A 415 6.83 -6.07 12.90
CA ALA A 415 7.31 -6.07 11.52
C ALA A 415 8.61 -5.27 11.37
N LEU A 416 8.68 -4.07 11.95
CA LEU A 416 9.88 -3.22 11.95
C LEU A 416 11.04 -3.88 12.70
N VAL A 417 10.80 -4.45 13.88
CA VAL A 417 11.84 -5.09 14.70
C VAL A 417 12.39 -6.37 14.05
N TYR A 418 11.51 -7.24 13.55
CA TYR A 418 11.93 -8.46 12.86
C TYR A 418 12.59 -8.14 11.51
N GLY A 419 12.06 -7.19 10.75
CA GLY A 419 12.67 -6.75 9.49
C GLY A 419 14.04 -6.11 9.71
N ALA A 420 14.22 -5.27 10.74
CA ALA A 420 15.54 -4.74 11.10
C ALA A 420 16.51 -5.86 11.51
N ARG A 421 16.04 -6.88 12.23
CA ARG A 421 16.85 -8.06 12.55
C ARG A 421 17.31 -8.79 11.28
N MET A 422 16.43 -8.98 10.30
CA MET A 422 16.79 -9.56 9.00
C MET A 422 17.80 -8.68 8.26
N TYR A 423 17.63 -7.36 8.27
CA TYR A 423 18.59 -6.39 7.71
C TYR A 423 20.00 -6.55 8.30
N TYR A 424 20.11 -6.71 9.63
CA TYR A 424 21.41 -6.86 10.30
C TYR A 424 22.08 -8.20 10.02
N ARG A 425 21.31 -9.26 9.76
CA ARG A 425 21.82 -10.62 9.52
C ARG A 425 22.14 -10.89 8.05
N GLN A 426 21.48 -10.18 7.13
CA GLN A 426 21.65 -10.40 5.69
C GLN A 426 23.06 -9.97 5.22
N ARG A 427 23.78 -10.91 4.60
CA ARG A 427 25.14 -10.73 4.08
C ARG A 427 25.13 -10.24 2.64
N ASP A 428 24.14 -10.64 1.84
CA ASP A 428 24.01 -10.20 0.46
C ASP A 428 23.64 -8.71 0.40
N PRO A 429 24.48 -7.83 -0.19
CA PRO A 429 24.20 -6.41 -0.22
C PRO A 429 22.91 -6.04 -0.96
N TYR A 430 22.55 -6.82 -1.98
CA TYR A 430 21.31 -6.61 -2.73
C TYR A 430 20.09 -6.85 -1.85
N ALA A 431 19.98 -8.05 -1.26
CA ALA A 431 18.87 -8.39 -0.37
C ALA A 431 18.84 -7.49 0.86
N ARG A 432 20.00 -7.17 1.44
CA ARG A 432 20.11 -6.25 2.58
C ARG A 432 19.55 -4.85 2.26
N ASN A 433 19.88 -4.29 1.11
CA ASN A 433 19.36 -2.97 0.74
C ASN A 433 17.89 -3.00 0.28
N ALA A 434 17.41 -4.13 -0.25
CA ALA A 434 15.99 -4.32 -0.51
C ALA A 434 15.17 -4.36 0.79
N ILE A 435 15.66 -5.05 1.84
CA ILE A 435 15.03 -5.03 3.17
C ILE A 435 14.99 -3.61 3.73
N MET A 436 16.07 -2.84 3.58
CA MET A 436 16.09 -1.42 4.00
C MET A 436 15.01 -0.61 3.27
N ALA A 437 14.93 -0.72 1.94
CA ALA A 437 13.91 -0.01 1.17
C ALA A 437 12.49 -0.38 1.62
N ALA A 438 12.25 -1.67 1.84
CA ALA A 438 10.97 -2.16 2.33
C ALA A 438 10.62 -1.63 3.73
N LEU A 439 11.58 -1.63 4.68
CA LEU A 439 11.38 -1.08 6.02
C LEU A 439 11.04 0.41 5.99
N LEU A 440 11.75 1.19 5.17
CA LEU A 440 11.44 2.61 5.00
C LEU A 440 10.07 2.83 4.37
N ALA A 441 9.67 1.97 3.43
CA ALA A 441 8.34 2.02 2.84
C ALA A 441 7.24 1.76 3.90
N LEU A 442 7.43 0.78 4.81
CA LEU A 442 6.50 0.55 5.93
C LEU A 442 6.41 1.78 6.85
N ILE A 443 7.54 2.39 7.21
CA ILE A 443 7.58 3.60 8.04
C ILE A 443 6.81 4.76 7.40
N ILE A 444 6.90 4.91 6.07
CA ILE A 444 6.14 5.93 5.35
C ILE A 444 4.64 5.67 5.48
N VAL A 445 4.20 4.43 5.29
CA VAL A 445 2.78 4.06 5.49
C VAL A 445 2.33 4.32 6.93
N ASP A 446 3.13 3.89 7.92
CA ASP A 446 2.84 4.11 9.34
C ASP A 446 2.69 5.62 9.65
N ALA A 447 3.60 6.45 9.12
CA ALA A 447 3.56 7.90 9.27
C ALA A 447 2.31 8.53 8.62
N PHE A 448 1.93 8.09 7.42
CA PHE A 448 0.69 8.55 6.77
C PHE A 448 -0.54 8.22 7.61
N ASN A 449 -0.57 7.05 8.24
CA ASN A 449 -1.70 6.56 9.02
C ASN A 449 -1.87 7.24 10.39
N ILE A 450 -0.94 8.10 10.81
CA ILE A 450 -1.10 8.94 12.01
C ILE A 450 -2.23 9.96 11.79
N ILE A 451 -2.27 10.58 10.61
CA ILE A 451 -3.20 11.67 10.25
C ILE A 451 -4.05 11.35 9.01
N ASN A 452 -4.05 10.09 8.56
CA ASN A 452 -4.92 9.55 7.52
C ASN A 452 -5.25 8.08 7.83
N ASP A 453 -6.06 7.45 6.99
CA ASP A 453 -6.62 6.10 7.15
C ASP A 453 -6.45 5.25 5.88
N GLN A 454 -5.21 5.24 5.37
CA GLN A 454 -4.88 4.74 4.03
C GLN A 454 -4.51 3.25 4.00
N MET A 455 -4.46 2.58 5.15
CA MET A 455 -4.03 1.18 5.26
C MET A 455 -4.93 0.18 4.52
N GLU A 456 -6.20 0.52 4.28
CA GLU A 456 -7.18 -0.37 3.61
C GLU A 456 -7.46 0.01 2.15
N THR A 457 -6.61 0.83 1.55
CA THR A 457 -6.69 1.17 0.12
C THR A 457 -5.93 0.15 -0.74
N ASP A 458 -6.39 -0.09 -1.97
CA ASP A 458 -5.71 -0.93 -2.97
C ASP A 458 -4.36 -0.34 -3.44
N LYS A 459 -4.09 0.91 -3.03
CA LYS A 459 -2.89 1.69 -3.30
C LYS A 459 -1.83 1.50 -2.23
N ILE A 460 -2.05 2.12 -1.06
CA ILE A 460 -1.07 2.21 0.02
C ILE A 460 -1.08 0.93 0.85
N GLY A 461 -2.27 0.38 1.14
CA GLY A 461 -2.43 -0.90 1.83
C GLY A 461 -1.81 -2.07 1.08
N ALA A 462 -2.02 -2.13 -0.24
CA ALA A 462 -1.38 -3.11 -1.10
C ALA A 462 0.16 -3.03 -1.04
N GLN A 463 0.72 -1.83 -1.12
CA GLN A 463 2.16 -1.64 -1.01
C GLN A 463 2.68 -2.00 0.38
N TYR A 464 1.95 -1.71 1.45
CA TYR A 464 2.32 -2.12 2.81
C TYR A 464 2.48 -3.65 2.91
N LEU A 465 1.46 -4.40 2.46
CA LEU A 465 1.46 -5.86 2.46
C LEU A 465 2.57 -6.45 1.56
N LEU A 466 2.80 -5.85 0.38
CA LEU A 466 3.89 -6.24 -0.52
C LEU A 466 5.26 -6.09 0.14
N ASN A 467 5.49 -4.98 0.84
CA ASN A 467 6.75 -4.71 1.51
C ASN A 467 7.04 -5.71 2.64
N LEU A 468 6.01 -6.17 3.37
CA LEU A 468 6.17 -7.26 4.35
C LEU A 468 6.60 -8.57 3.68
N ALA A 469 5.97 -8.92 2.56
CA ALA A 469 6.36 -10.09 1.78
C ALA A 469 7.79 -9.97 1.24
N PHE A 470 8.21 -8.77 0.80
CA PHE A 470 9.57 -8.51 0.32
C PHE A 470 10.62 -8.59 1.44
N ILE A 471 10.31 -8.13 2.66
CA ILE A 471 11.19 -8.28 3.83
C ILE A 471 11.45 -9.75 4.10
N ILE A 472 10.40 -10.57 4.19
CA ILE A 472 10.53 -12.01 4.45
C ILE A 472 11.30 -12.69 3.32
N ALA A 473 10.94 -12.40 2.06
CA ALA A 473 11.59 -12.97 0.89
C ALA A 473 13.09 -12.67 0.83
N MET A 474 13.47 -11.41 1.03
CA MET A 474 14.88 -10.99 0.94
C MET A 474 15.67 -11.30 2.20
N GLY A 475 15.02 -11.37 3.37
CA GLY A 475 15.67 -11.79 4.59
C GLY A 475 16.06 -13.27 4.59
N ASN A 476 15.27 -14.11 3.91
CA ASN A 476 15.57 -15.53 3.70
C ASN A 476 16.36 -15.80 2.41
N TYR A 477 16.65 -14.77 1.61
CA TYR A 477 17.41 -14.93 0.38
C TYR A 477 18.84 -15.35 0.68
N GLN A 478 19.25 -16.48 0.10
CA GLN A 478 20.63 -16.96 0.10
C GLN A 478 21.15 -16.91 -1.34
N VAL A 479 22.38 -16.45 -1.50
CA VAL A 479 23.07 -16.60 -2.79
C VAL A 479 23.40 -18.08 -2.91
N GLU A 480 22.86 -18.76 -3.93
CA GLU A 480 23.38 -20.07 -4.32
C GLU A 480 24.90 -19.92 -4.47
N ARG A 481 25.65 -20.50 -3.53
CA ARG A 481 27.06 -20.77 -3.78
C ARG A 481 27.02 -21.71 -4.97
N LYS A 482 27.48 -21.25 -6.14
CA LYS A 482 28.00 -22.18 -7.13
C LYS A 482 29.00 -23.05 -6.37
N ASP A 483 28.67 -24.32 -6.24
CA ASP A 483 29.47 -25.25 -5.46
C ASP A 483 30.93 -25.16 -5.88
N SER A 484 31.78 -25.13 -4.86
CA SER A 484 33.23 -25.16 -4.90
C SER A 484 33.83 -26.41 -5.58
N ASN A 485 33.01 -27.26 -6.21
CA ASN A 485 33.46 -28.43 -6.97
C ASN A 485 34.15 -28.07 -8.31
N ASP A 486 33.95 -26.85 -8.83
CA ASP A 486 34.68 -26.40 -10.03
C ASP A 486 36.11 -25.90 -9.71
N LEU A 487 36.41 -25.59 -8.45
CA LEU A 487 37.75 -25.18 -8.02
C LEU A 487 38.64 -26.37 -7.62
N GLU A 488 38.03 -27.48 -7.19
CA GLU A 488 38.75 -28.72 -6.87
C GLU A 488 39.14 -29.49 -8.15
N LYS A 489 38.35 -29.40 -9.22
CA LYS A 489 38.67 -29.97 -10.54
C LYS A 489 39.74 -29.22 -11.34
N LEU A 490 40.18 -28.04 -10.88
CA LEU A 490 41.29 -27.28 -11.47
C LEU A 490 42.59 -27.42 -10.66
N ALA A 491 42.56 -28.21 -9.57
CA ALA A 491 43.70 -28.43 -8.68
C ALA A 491 44.28 -29.85 -8.77
N GLU A 492 43.73 -30.73 -9.63
CA GLU A 492 44.36 -32.00 -9.97
C GLU A 492 45.30 -31.81 -11.17
N PRO A 493 46.62 -31.98 -11.01
CA PRO A 493 47.53 -32.10 -12.14
C PRO A 493 47.42 -33.51 -12.72
N GLU A 494 46.94 -33.63 -13.95
CA GLU A 494 47.36 -34.71 -14.86
C GLU A 494 48.57 -34.26 -15.69
#